data_AF-A0A1X7U9Z0-F1
#
_entry.id   AF-A0A1X7U9Z0-F1
#
_cell.length_a   1.000
_cell.length_b   1.000
_cell.length_c   1.000
_cell.angle_alpha   90.00
_cell.angle_beta   90.00
_cell.angle_gamma   90.00
#
_symmetry.space_group_name_H-M   'P 1'
#
loop_
_entity.id
_entity.type
_entity.pdbx_description
1 polymer ?
#
loop_
_entity_poly.entity_id
_entity_poly.type
_entity_poly.pdbx_seq_one_letter_code
_entity_poly.pdbx_strand_id
1 'polypeptide(L)'
;MGNTILRSILNVINNSMWYSAIADEALELATGEVKRRFDQEDLFMIREIEDLRIKSINGQKIMDISDKLQNYCTPDIDQNRLKCQLSLLSDMIKSAIQNQDQMVINVRTIVEAMNTSEIYKGMLTEVYKMLELYFTFPVTTSTAERFFSSLDRINTFLRCSMTKCRVNNLFL
;
A
#
# COMPACT_ATOMS: atom_id res chain seq x y z
N MET A 1 -39.09 -21.76 -43.79
CA MET A 1 -37.66 -21.97 -43.44
C MET A 1 -36.94 -20.70 -42.98
N GLY A 2 -37.19 -19.51 -43.58
CA GLY A 2 -36.45 -18.28 -43.22
C GLY A 2 -36.68 -17.72 -41.81
N ASN A 3 -37.85 -17.93 -41.19
CA ASN A 3 -38.18 -17.37 -39.88
C ASN A 3 -37.41 -18.06 -38.72
N THR A 4 -37.09 -19.35 -38.87
CA THR A 4 -36.34 -20.12 -37.87
C THR A 4 -34.86 -19.71 -37.82
N ILE A 5 -34.28 -19.41 -38.98
CA ILE A 5 -32.88 -18.98 -39.12
C ILE A 5 -32.70 -17.56 -38.55
N LEU A 6 -33.64 -16.66 -38.81
CA LEU A 6 -33.63 -15.31 -38.23
C LEU A 6 -33.75 -15.35 -36.69
N ARG A 7 -34.58 -16.25 -36.15
CA ARG A 7 -34.70 -16.45 -34.70
C ARG A 7 -33.43 -17.02 -34.06
N SER A 8 -32.74 -17.95 -34.72
CA SER A 8 -31.46 -18.47 -34.21
C SER A 8 -30.37 -17.41 -34.22
N ILE A 9 -30.30 -16.57 -35.27
CA ILE A 9 -29.33 -15.48 -35.36
C ILE A 9 -29.60 -14.42 -34.28
N LEU A 10 -30.87 -14.02 -34.08
CA LEU A 10 -31.26 -13.11 -33.01
C LEU A 10 -30.93 -13.64 -31.61
N ASN A 11 -31.09 -14.93 -31.35
CA ASN A 11 -30.72 -15.54 -30.07
C ASN A 11 -29.20 -15.57 -29.86
N VAL A 12 -28.40 -15.82 -30.90
CA VAL A 12 -26.94 -15.77 -30.80
C VAL A 12 -26.46 -14.35 -30.55
N ILE A 13 -27.04 -13.37 -31.24
CA ILE A 13 -26.72 -11.95 -31.02
C ILE A 13 -27.11 -11.53 -29.60
N ASN A 14 -28.33 -11.85 -29.12
CA ASN A 14 -28.74 -11.54 -27.75
C ASN A 14 -27.86 -12.21 -26.69
N ASN A 15 -27.47 -13.47 -26.90
CA ASN A 15 -26.54 -14.14 -25.98
C ASN A 15 -25.17 -13.44 -25.98
N SER A 16 -24.62 -13.10 -27.16
CA SER A 16 -23.34 -12.39 -27.24
C SER A 16 -23.39 -11.02 -26.55
N MET A 17 -24.50 -10.30 -26.68
CA MET A 17 -24.73 -9.00 -26.06
C MET A 17 -24.87 -9.13 -24.54
N TRP A 18 -25.51 -10.19 -24.05
CA TRP A 18 -25.61 -10.53 -22.63
C TRP A 18 -24.24 -10.88 -22.02
N TYR A 19 -23.43 -11.68 -22.73
CA TYR A 19 -22.07 -12.00 -22.29
C TYR A 19 -21.17 -10.75 -22.25
N SER A 20 -21.30 -9.84 -23.22
CA SER A 20 -20.59 -8.55 -23.19
C SER A 20 -21.02 -7.71 -21.99
N ALA A 21 -22.33 -7.59 -21.75
CA ALA A 21 -22.85 -6.80 -20.63
C ALA A 21 -22.35 -7.30 -19.26
N ILE A 22 -22.29 -8.62 -19.06
CA ILE A 22 -21.75 -9.20 -17.83
C ILE A 22 -20.24 -8.97 -17.73
N ALA A 23 -19.51 -9.05 -18.84
CA ALA A 23 -18.07 -8.78 -18.85
C ALA A 23 -17.79 -7.31 -18.50
N ASP A 24 -18.58 -6.38 -19.03
CA ASP A 24 -18.46 -4.95 -18.76
C ASP A 24 -18.81 -4.64 -17.29
N GLU A 25 -19.90 -5.22 -16.76
CA GLU A 25 -20.26 -5.08 -15.34
C GLU A 25 -19.17 -5.64 -14.42
N ALA A 26 -18.62 -6.81 -14.73
CA ALA A 26 -17.53 -7.39 -13.96
C ALA A 26 -16.25 -6.53 -14.02
N LEU A 27 -15.97 -5.91 -15.18
CA LEU A 27 -14.82 -5.01 -15.35
C LEU A 27 -15.00 -3.71 -14.56
N GLU A 28 -16.20 -3.13 -14.56
CA GLU A 28 -16.53 -1.94 -13.78
C GLU A 28 -16.41 -2.22 -12.28
N LEU A 29 -16.95 -3.35 -11.80
CA LEU A 29 -16.81 -3.78 -10.41
C LEU A 29 -15.35 -4.00 -10.02
N ALA A 30 -14.58 -4.72 -10.85
CA ALA A 30 -13.16 -4.95 -10.59
C ALA A 30 -12.38 -3.63 -10.54
N THR A 31 -12.63 -2.73 -11.49
CA THR A 31 -11.98 -1.42 -11.53
C THR A 31 -12.40 -0.54 -10.34
N GLY A 32 -13.66 -0.63 -9.92
CA GLY A 32 -14.20 0.04 -8.74
C GLY A 32 -13.53 -0.43 -7.46
N GLU A 33 -13.39 -1.74 -7.25
CA GLU A 33 -12.72 -2.30 -6.07
C GLU A 33 -11.23 -1.97 -6.06
N VAL A 34 -10.56 -1.98 -7.22
CA VAL A 34 -9.16 -1.52 -7.34
C VAL A 34 -9.05 -0.06 -6.92
N LYS A 35 -9.89 0.83 -7.44
CA LYS A 35 -9.90 2.25 -7.03
C LYS A 35 -10.17 2.40 -5.54
N ARG A 36 -11.21 1.75 -5.03
CA ARG A 36 -11.58 1.78 -3.60
C ARG A 36 -10.42 1.30 -2.70
N ARG A 37 -9.63 0.32 -3.16
CA ARG A 37 -8.49 -0.21 -2.42
C ARG A 37 -7.26 0.70 -2.47
N PHE A 38 -6.96 1.35 -3.59
CA PHE A 38 -5.77 2.19 -3.75
C PHE A 38 -5.99 3.66 -3.39
N ASP A 39 -7.24 4.12 -3.30
CA ASP A 39 -7.62 5.48 -2.90
C ASP A 39 -7.96 5.59 -1.39
N GLN A 40 -7.35 4.72 -0.58
CA GLN A 40 -7.52 4.73 0.88
C GLN A 40 -6.60 5.78 1.52
N GLU A 41 -7.05 6.38 2.62
CA GLU A 41 -6.29 7.42 3.34
C GLU A 41 -4.94 6.90 3.86
N ASP A 42 -4.85 5.62 4.24
CA ASP A 42 -3.59 4.99 4.67
C ASP A 42 -2.55 4.89 3.54
N LEU A 43 -2.99 4.71 2.29
CA LEU A 43 -2.09 4.66 1.13
C LEU A 43 -1.60 6.05 0.73
N PHE A 44 -2.40 7.09 0.99
CA PHE A 44 -1.96 8.47 0.83
C PHE A 44 -0.75 8.77 1.74
N MET A 45 -0.78 8.28 2.99
CA MET A 45 0.33 8.43 3.93
C MET A 45 1.61 7.75 3.45
N ILE A 46 1.51 6.53 2.93
CA ILE A 46 2.65 5.79 2.37
C ILE A 46 3.22 6.52 1.15
N ARG A 47 2.36 7.04 0.27
CA ARG A 47 2.77 7.80 -0.90
C ARG A 47 3.49 9.09 -0.50
N GLU A 48 3.01 9.82 0.50
CA GLU A 48 3.67 11.03 1.01
C GLU A 48 5.05 10.70 1.61
N ILE A 49 5.18 9.61 2.37
CA ILE A 49 6.48 9.12 2.89
C ILE A 49 7.45 8.81 1.75
N GLU A 50 6.96 8.15 0.69
CA GLU A 50 7.74 7.82 -0.50
C GLU A 50 8.18 9.07 -1.27
N ASP A 51 7.27 10.03 -1.44
CA ASP A 51 7.52 11.31 -2.09
C ASP A 51 8.55 12.16 -1.32
N LEU A 52 8.43 12.23 0.02
CA LEU A 52 9.38 12.91 0.89
C LEU A 52 10.77 12.28 0.78
N ARG A 53 10.85 10.95 0.72
CA ARG A 53 12.09 10.20 0.52
C ARG A 53 12.74 10.55 -0.83
N ILE A 54 11.99 10.53 -1.93
CA ILE A 54 12.52 10.82 -3.28
C ILE A 54 13.00 12.29 -3.37
N LYS A 55 12.21 13.23 -2.84
CA LYS A 55 12.57 14.66 -2.81
C LYS A 55 13.84 14.92 -1.98
N SER A 56 13.98 14.24 -0.84
CA SER A 56 15.15 14.35 0.04
C SER A 56 16.45 13.88 -0.64
N ILE A 57 16.40 12.73 -1.32
CA ILE A 57 17.57 12.14 -1.99
C ILE A 57 18.05 13.02 -3.15
N ASN A 58 17.12 13.66 -3.86
CA ASN A 58 17.43 14.58 -4.94
C ASN A 58 17.90 15.97 -4.46
N GLY A 59 18.08 16.16 -3.14
CA GLY A 59 18.55 17.43 -2.56
C GLY A 59 17.53 18.57 -2.68
N GLN A 60 16.26 18.25 -2.96
CA GLN A 60 15.21 19.26 -3.00
C GLN A 60 14.81 19.65 -1.57
N LYS A 61 14.65 20.95 -1.35
CA LYS A 61 14.28 21.51 -0.05
C LYS A 61 12.87 21.00 0.31
N ILE A 62 12.78 20.10 1.28
CA ILE A 62 11.51 19.60 1.83
C ILE A 62 10.80 20.79 2.47
N MET A 63 9.80 21.34 1.77
CA MET A 63 9.20 22.61 2.17
C MET A 63 8.26 22.42 3.36
N ASP A 64 7.34 21.46 3.35
CA ASP A 64 6.55 21.12 4.52
C ASP A 64 6.08 19.67 4.48
N ILE A 65 6.07 19.03 5.65
CA ILE A 65 5.39 17.76 5.87
C ILE A 65 3.90 18.11 5.97
N SER A 66 3.05 17.51 5.14
CA SER A 66 1.59 17.76 5.14
C SER A 66 0.99 17.67 6.56
N ASP A 67 0.07 18.57 6.90
CA ASP A 67 -0.62 18.64 8.21
C ASP A 67 -1.29 17.31 8.59
N LYS A 68 -1.68 16.50 7.60
CA LYS A 68 -2.22 15.14 7.80
C LYS A 68 -1.16 14.19 8.36
N LEU A 69 0.07 14.29 7.85
CA LEU A 69 1.18 13.47 8.29
C LEU A 69 1.69 13.94 9.66
N GLN A 70 1.60 15.25 9.94
CA GLN A 70 1.76 15.78 11.28
C GLN A 70 0.83 15.10 12.28
N ASN A 71 -0.48 15.06 12.02
CA ASN A 71 -1.45 14.52 12.97
C ASN A 71 -1.33 12.99 13.19
N TYR A 72 -0.84 12.23 12.21
CA TYR A 72 -0.66 10.79 12.33
C TYR A 72 0.69 10.42 12.99
N CYS A 73 1.77 11.17 12.72
CA CYS A 73 3.11 10.89 13.22
C CYS A 73 3.50 11.64 14.50
N THR A 74 2.65 12.54 15.00
CA THR A 74 2.98 13.50 16.06
C THR A 74 3.45 12.92 17.40
N PRO A 75 3.03 11.72 17.86
CA PRO A 75 3.57 11.22 19.13
C PRO A 75 4.98 10.63 19.01
N ASP A 76 5.37 10.09 17.85
CA ASP A 76 6.56 9.22 17.73
C ASP A 76 7.72 9.79 16.91
N ILE A 77 7.46 10.77 16.03
CA ILE A 77 8.45 11.32 15.09
C ILE A 77 8.68 12.82 15.33
N ASP A 78 9.93 13.19 15.62
CA ASP A 78 10.34 14.60 15.70
C ASP A 78 10.64 15.15 14.30
N GLN A 79 9.78 16.06 13.83
CA GLN A 79 9.87 16.61 12.47
C GLN A 79 11.10 17.49 12.22
N ASN A 80 11.53 18.26 13.21
CA ASN A 80 12.69 19.14 13.07
C ASN A 80 13.95 18.28 12.91
N ARG A 81 14.03 17.23 13.73
CA ARG A 81 15.12 16.26 13.68
C ARG A 81 15.06 15.42 12.41
N LEU A 82 13.87 15.00 11.96
CA LEU A 82 13.68 14.30 10.71
C LEU A 82 14.14 15.14 9.51
N LYS A 83 13.78 16.42 9.44
CA LYS A 83 14.20 17.33 8.36
C LYS A 83 15.72 17.45 8.27
N CYS A 84 16.39 17.61 9.41
CA CYS A 84 17.85 17.60 9.49
C CYS A 84 18.44 16.25 9.04
N GLN A 85 17.90 15.14 9.54
CA GLN A 85 18.38 13.80 9.20
C GLN A 85 18.18 13.46 7.71
N LEU A 86 17.05 13.85 7.11
CA LEU A 86 16.78 13.66 5.68
C LEU A 86 17.72 14.47 4.80
N SER A 87 18.14 15.67 5.24
CA SER A 87 19.17 16.44 4.51
C SER A 87 20.55 15.77 4.56
N LEU A 88 20.88 15.11 5.68
CA LEU A 88 22.13 14.36 5.83
C LEU A 88 22.10 13.01 5.11
N LEU A 89 20.91 12.44 4.93
CA LEU A 89 20.69 11.15 4.28
C LEU A 89 21.25 11.14 2.84
N SER A 90 21.02 12.21 2.07
CA SER A 90 21.52 12.28 0.68
C SER A 90 23.03 12.20 0.60
N ASP A 91 23.73 12.86 1.53
CA ASP A 91 25.20 12.89 1.55
C ASP A 91 25.77 11.58 2.09
N MET A 92 25.11 10.98 3.08
CA MET A 92 25.47 9.65 3.57
C MET A 92 25.31 8.57 2.50
N ILE A 93 24.22 8.58 1.75
CA ILE A 93 23.99 7.63 0.66
C ILE A 93 25.05 7.77 -0.44
N LYS A 94 25.39 9.01 -0.85
CA LYS A 94 26.47 9.28 -1.81
C LYS A 94 27.84 8.81 -1.30
N SER A 95 28.07 8.86 0.01
CA SER A 95 29.33 8.41 0.62
C SER A 95 29.41 6.88 0.79
N ALA A 96 28.29 6.22 1.09
CA ALA A 96 28.22 4.78 1.32
C ALA A 96 28.22 3.98 0.00
N ILE A 97 27.56 4.52 -1.02
CA ILE A 97 27.50 3.96 -2.36
C ILE A 97 28.52 4.74 -3.18
N GLN A 98 29.72 4.19 -3.38
CA GLN A 98 30.82 4.83 -4.14
C GLN A 98 30.54 5.07 -5.65
N ASN A 99 29.27 5.22 -6.04
CA ASN A 99 28.83 5.49 -7.40
C ASN A 99 28.14 6.87 -7.43
N GLN A 100 28.87 7.88 -7.91
CA GLN A 100 28.47 9.29 -7.88
C GLN A 100 27.26 9.65 -8.76
N ASP A 101 26.74 8.75 -9.60
CA ASP A 101 25.79 9.09 -10.67
C ASP A 101 24.48 8.29 -10.72
N GLN A 102 24.20 7.39 -9.78
CA GLN A 102 22.92 6.66 -9.78
C GLN A 102 21.97 7.14 -8.69
N MET A 103 20.91 7.80 -9.16
CA MET A 103 19.73 8.20 -8.41
C MET A 103 19.22 7.01 -7.58
N VAL A 104 19.17 7.16 -6.25
CA VAL A 104 18.68 6.10 -5.37
C VAL A 104 17.15 6.05 -5.44
N ILE A 105 16.65 5.12 -6.25
CA ILE A 105 15.21 4.97 -6.53
C ILE A 105 14.55 4.02 -5.52
N ASN A 106 15.26 3.00 -5.03
CA ASN A 106 14.65 1.88 -4.28
C ASN A 106 14.87 1.95 -2.76
N VAL A 107 13.81 1.66 -1.97
CA VAL A 107 13.85 1.60 -0.49
C VAL A 107 14.94 0.64 -0.02
N ARG A 108 15.14 -0.44 -0.77
CA ARG A 108 16.19 -1.44 -0.53
C ARG A 108 17.59 -0.83 -0.45
N THR A 109 17.92 0.10 -1.33
CA THR A 109 19.23 0.75 -1.38
C THR A 109 19.50 1.60 -0.14
N ILE A 110 18.45 2.21 0.43
CA ILE A 110 18.56 2.98 1.68
C ILE A 110 18.80 2.04 2.86
N VAL A 111 18.07 0.94 2.90
CA VAL A 111 18.24 -0.09 3.94
C VAL A 111 19.65 -0.67 3.89
N GLU A 112 20.18 -0.93 2.68
CA GLU A 112 21.56 -1.39 2.49
C GLU A 112 22.59 -0.33 2.95
N ALA A 113 22.38 0.96 2.62
CA ALA A 113 23.23 2.05 3.10
C ALA A 113 23.21 2.19 4.62
N MET A 114 22.03 2.07 5.25
CA MET A 114 21.90 2.13 6.71
C MET A 114 22.48 0.90 7.41
N ASN A 115 22.47 -0.27 6.77
CA ASN A 115 23.09 -1.48 7.29
C ASN A 115 24.60 -1.54 7.07
N THR A 116 25.19 -0.59 6.33
CA THR A 116 26.64 -0.53 6.10
C THR A 116 27.41 -0.19 7.38
N SER A 117 26.80 0.58 8.29
CA SER A 117 27.40 0.91 9.59
C SER A 117 26.35 1.14 10.65
N GLU A 118 26.55 0.55 11.83
CA GLU A 118 25.67 0.74 13.00
C GLU A 118 25.60 2.21 13.46
N ILE A 119 26.61 3.02 13.12
CA ILE A 119 26.64 4.46 13.41
C ILE A 119 25.50 5.20 12.69
N TYR A 120 25.16 4.77 11.46
CA TYR A 120 24.10 5.41 10.68
C TYR A 120 22.73 5.19 11.31
N LYS A 121 22.49 4.02 11.92
CA LYS A 121 21.24 3.75 12.65
C LYS A 121 21.09 4.66 13.88
N GLY A 122 22.19 4.92 14.59
CA GLY A 122 22.19 5.85 15.74
C GLY A 122 22.03 7.33 15.34
N MET A 123 22.64 7.75 14.23
CA MET A 123 22.56 9.14 13.75
C MET A 123 21.21 9.46 13.09
N LEU A 124 20.62 8.51 12.37
CA LEU A 124 19.39 8.65 11.58
C LEU A 124 18.19 7.96 12.24
N THR A 125 18.03 8.19 13.53
CA THR A 125 16.98 7.59 14.38
C THR A 125 15.55 7.86 13.92
N GLU A 126 15.24 9.06 13.44
CA GLU A 126 13.89 9.40 12.97
C GLU A 126 13.63 8.84 11.56
N VAL A 127 14.66 8.81 10.71
CA VAL A 127 14.57 8.12 9.41
C VAL A 127 14.38 6.62 9.60
N TYR A 128 15.04 6.03 10.59
CA TYR A 128 14.87 4.61 10.93
C TYR A 128 13.43 4.30 11.38
N LYS A 129 12.87 5.11 12.29
CA LYS A 129 11.45 4.99 12.68
C LYS A 129 10.49 5.15 11.49
N MET A 130 10.78 6.10 10.59
CA MET A 130 10.00 6.30 9.37
C MET A 130 10.05 5.08 8.44
N LEU A 131 11.21 4.42 8.34
CA LEU A 131 11.35 3.16 7.60
C LEU A 131 10.62 2.00 8.29
N GLU A 132 10.71 1.87 9.61
CA GLU A 132 9.94 0.86 10.36
C GLU A 132 8.44 1.06 10.17
N LEU A 133 7.96 2.31 10.23
CA LEU A 133 6.58 2.64 9.96
C LEU A 133 6.18 2.24 8.53
N TYR A 134 7.02 2.57 7.54
CA TYR A 134 6.81 2.17 6.14
C TYR A 134 6.72 0.65 5.97
N PHE A 135 7.56 -0.13 6.65
CA PHE A 135 7.52 -1.60 6.59
C PHE A 135 6.38 -2.24 7.38
N THR A 136 5.83 -1.53 8.36
CA THR A 136 4.71 -2.02 9.19
C THR A 136 3.38 -1.89 8.46
N PHE A 137 3.28 -0.99 7.46
CA PHE A 137 2.08 -0.86 6.67
C PHE A 137 1.76 -2.16 5.91
N PRO A 138 0.59 -2.77 6.16
CA PRO A 138 0.21 -3.98 5.45
C PRO A 138 -0.10 -3.63 3.99
N VAL A 139 0.86 -3.89 3.10
CA VAL A 139 0.69 -3.73 1.64
C VAL A 139 -0.42 -4.66 1.11
N THR A 140 -0.72 -5.75 1.84
CA THR A 140 -1.79 -6.69 1.48
C THR A 140 -2.71 -7.00 2.66
N THR A 141 -4.02 -6.98 2.42
CA THR A 141 -5.05 -7.48 3.35
C THR A 141 -5.25 -8.99 3.22
N SER A 142 -4.59 -9.63 2.25
CA SER A 142 -4.78 -11.06 1.92
C SER A 142 -4.59 -11.97 3.12
N THR A 143 -3.64 -11.65 4.00
CA THR A 143 -3.42 -12.40 5.24
C THR A 143 -4.64 -12.30 6.16
N ALA A 144 -5.16 -11.11 6.41
CA ALA A 144 -6.36 -10.90 7.21
C ALA A 144 -7.61 -11.55 6.57
N GLU A 145 -7.79 -11.41 5.25
CA GLU A 145 -8.89 -12.05 4.51
C GLU A 145 -8.83 -13.58 4.59
N ARG A 146 -7.63 -14.17 4.49
CA ARG A 146 -7.43 -15.61 4.66
C ARG A 146 -7.78 -16.06 6.07
N PHE A 147 -7.44 -15.27 7.09
CA PHE A 147 -7.81 -15.54 8.47
C PHE A 147 -9.33 -15.44 8.67
N PHE A 148 -9.99 -14.40 8.18
CA PHE A 148 -11.45 -14.25 8.28
C PHE A 148 -12.20 -15.33 7.49
N SER A 149 -11.72 -15.70 6.31
CA SER A 149 -12.28 -16.82 5.53
C SER A 149 -12.16 -18.15 6.28
N SER A 150 -11.01 -18.39 6.93
CA SER A 150 -10.81 -19.60 7.73
C SER A 150 -11.75 -19.62 8.95
N LEU A 151 -11.97 -18.47 9.59
CA LEU A 151 -12.87 -18.33 10.71
C LEU A 151 -14.34 -18.55 10.31
N ASP A 152 -14.75 -18.03 9.16
CA ASP A 152 -16.08 -18.25 8.60
C ASP A 152 -16.32 -19.73 8.23
N ARG A 153 -15.28 -20.40 7.72
CA ARG A 153 -15.30 -21.86 7.51
C ARG A 153 -15.45 -22.62 8.82
N ILE A 154 -14.76 -22.24 9.90
CA ILE A 154 -14.92 -22.87 11.22
C ILE A 154 -16.35 -22.69 11.73
N ASN A 155 -16.91 -21.48 11.60
CA ASN A 155 -18.28 -21.18 12.02
C ASN A 155 -19.30 -22.04 11.26
N THR A 156 -19.13 -22.14 9.94
CA THR A 156 -19.93 -22.97 9.04
C THR A 156 -19.79 -24.46 9.36
N PHE A 157 -18.55 -24.94 9.57
CA PHE A 157 -18.26 -26.34 9.88
C PHE A 157 -18.89 -26.79 11.19
N LEU A 158 -18.80 -25.96 12.23
CA LEU A 158 -19.41 -26.22 13.54
C LEU A 158 -20.93 -25.97 13.55
N ARG A 159 -21.52 -25.50 12.43
CA ARG A 159 -22.90 -25.03 12.33
C ARG A 159 -23.29 -24.08 13.46
N CYS A 160 -22.31 -23.38 14.00
CA CYS A 160 -22.57 -22.39 15.02
C CYS A 160 -23.08 -21.16 14.28
N SER A 161 -24.33 -20.76 14.51
CA SER A 161 -24.76 -19.42 14.12
C SER A 161 -24.20 -18.43 15.15
N MET A 162 -22.87 -18.32 15.26
CA MET A 162 -22.27 -17.31 16.12
C MET A 162 -22.57 -15.92 15.55
N THR A 163 -23.13 -15.06 16.37
CA THR A 163 -23.28 -13.64 16.04
C THR A 163 -21.91 -13.02 15.76
N LYS A 164 -21.81 -12.11 14.77
CA LYS A 164 -20.56 -11.41 14.40
C LYS A 164 -19.81 -10.83 15.61
N CYS A 165 -20.52 -10.33 16.61
CA CYS A 165 -19.95 -9.82 17.86
C CYS A 165 -19.15 -10.90 18.63
N ARG A 166 -19.66 -12.13 18.73
CA ARG A 166 -18.98 -13.22 19.45
C ARG A 166 -17.77 -13.75 18.70
N VAL A 167 -17.85 -13.80 17.37
CA VAL A 167 -16.71 -14.15 16.51
C VAL A 167 -15.60 -13.09 16.62
N ASN A 168 -15.97 -11.80 16.65
CA ASN A 168 -15.01 -10.71 16.85
C ASN A 168 -14.36 -10.74 18.23
N ASN A 169 -15.08 -11.15 19.28
CA ASN A 169 -14.53 -11.32 20.62
C ASN A 169 -13.60 -12.54 20.75
N LEU A 170 -13.66 -13.50 19.81
CA LEU A 170 -12.69 -14.61 19.74
C LEU A 170 -11.43 -14.22 18.96
N PHE A 171 -11.45 -13.08 18.27
CA PHE A 171 -10.37 -12.57 17.44
C PHE A 171 -9.41 -11.63 18.21
N LEU A 172 -9.94 -10.86 19.18
CA LEU A 172 -9.17 -10.01 20.10
C LEU A 172 -8.58 -10.82 21.27
#